data_AF-A0A922ZDA5-F1
#
_entry.id   AF-A0A922ZDA5-F1
#
_cell.length_a   1.000
_cell.length_b   1.000
_cell.length_c   1.000
_cell.angle_alpha   90.00
_cell.angle_beta   90.00
_cell.angle_gamma   90.00
#
_symmetry.space_group_name_H-M   'P 1'
#
loop_
_entity.id
_entity.type
_entity.pdbx_description
1 polymer ?
#
loop_
_entity_poly.entity_id
_entity_poly.type
_entity_poly.pdbx_seq_one_letter_code
_entity_poly.pdbx_strand_id
1 'polypeptide(L)' 'MKTLSNNLKNKKNNSSNRYCTECGETLDDYCFSKDVNNIEAIKQHHEQCKKTKKFNGDVCSRLFIAESVSQKEFKSK' A
#
# COMPACT_ATOMS: atom_id res chain seq x y z
N MET A 1 7.92 21.57 39.90
CA MET A 1 7.05 22.53 39.20
C MET A 1 6.86 22.06 37.76
N LYS A 2 5.59 21.97 37.36
CA LYS A 2 5.02 21.99 35.98
C LYS A 2 5.61 21.05 34.92
N THR A 3 4.85 19.98 34.69
CA THR A 3 4.80 19.14 33.49
C THR A 3 4.64 19.98 32.22
N LEU A 4 5.36 19.60 31.16
CA LEU A 4 5.06 20.09 29.81
C LEU A 4 4.45 18.95 28.99
N SER A 5 3.13 18.84 29.13
CA SER A 5 2.24 18.31 28.11
C SER A 5 2.39 19.16 26.84
N ASN A 6 2.34 18.53 25.65
CA ASN A 6 1.38 18.86 24.59
C ASN A 6 1.67 18.04 23.32
N ASN A 7 0.82 17.07 23.03
CA ASN A 7 -0.30 17.22 22.09
C ASN A 7 0.16 17.03 20.64
N LEU A 8 0.53 15.79 20.29
CA LEU A 8 0.60 15.40 18.88
C LEU A 8 -0.82 15.46 18.32
N LYS A 9 -1.04 16.52 17.55
CA LYS A 9 -2.28 16.86 16.88
C LYS A 9 -2.84 15.65 16.15
N ASN A 10 -4.05 15.29 16.57
CA ASN A 10 -4.96 14.37 15.91
C ASN A 10 -5.21 14.85 14.47
N LYS A 11 -4.46 14.34 13.49
CA LYS A 11 -4.68 14.61 12.07
C LYS A 11 -5.80 13.69 11.59
N LYS A 12 -7.05 14.06 11.89
CA LYS A 12 -8.24 13.55 11.21
C LYS A 12 -8.18 14.02 9.75
N ASN A 13 -7.42 13.32 8.92
CA ASN A 13 -7.65 13.34 7.49
C ASN A 13 -8.91 12.49 7.27
N ASN A 14 -9.92 13.09 6.66
CA ASN A 14 -11.07 12.37 6.11
C ASN A 14 -10.60 11.63 4.83
N SER A 15 -9.58 10.78 4.97
CA SER A 15 -9.10 9.93 3.91
C SER A 15 -10.09 8.78 3.81
N SER A 16 -10.88 8.79 2.74
CA SER A 16 -11.60 7.61 2.29
C SER A 16 -10.57 6.49 2.16
N ASN A 17 -10.43 5.69 3.21
CA ASN A 17 -9.42 4.65 3.25
C ASN A 17 -9.65 3.73 2.03
N ARG A 18 -8.63 3.57 1.19
CA ARG A 18 -8.75 2.75 -0.02
C ARG A 18 -8.45 1.31 0.35
N TYR A 19 -9.38 0.42 0.08
CA TYR A 19 -9.22 -1.01 0.34
C TYR A 19 -9.22 -1.80 -0.97
N CYS A 20 -8.50 -2.91 -0.98
CA CYS A 20 -8.63 -3.90 -2.02
C CYS A 20 -9.98 -4.60 -1.89
N THR A 21 -10.82 -4.55 -2.92
CA THR A 21 -12.13 -5.21 -2.95
C THR A 21 -12.03 -6.73 -2.90
N GLU A 22 -10.87 -7.28 -3.26
CA GLU A 22 -10.64 -8.72 -3.40
C GLU A 22 -10.13 -9.36 -2.10
N CYS A 23 -9.20 -8.70 -1.39
CA CYS A 23 -8.61 -9.21 -0.15
C CYS A 23 -9.01 -8.43 1.10
N GLY A 24 -9.70 -7.29 0.97
CA GLY A 24 -10.13 -6.44 2.09
C GLY A 24 -9.01 -5.65 2.77
N GLU A 25 -7.76 -5.80 2.31
CA GLU A 25 -6.62 -5.12 2.91
C GLU A 25 -6.53 -3.66 2.48
N THR A 26 -6.00 -2.83 3.37
CA THR A 26 -5.77 -1.41 3.07
C THR A 26 -4.71 -1.24 1.99
N LEU A 27 -4.96 -0.27 1.11
CA LEU A 27 -4.04 0.24 0.10
C LEU A 27 -3.51 1.61 0.49
N ASP A 28 -4.04 2.21 1.56
CA ASP A 28 -3.52 3.48 2.08
C ASP A 28 -2.09 3.28 2.56
N ASP A 29 -1.24 4.25 2.21
CA ASP A 29 0.18 4.26 2.52
C ASP A 29 0.98 3.05 2.01
N TYR A 30 0.38 2.15 1.22
CA TYR A 30 1.08 1.00 0.66
C TYR A 30 2.26 1.44 -0.23
N CYS A 31 2.10 2.54 -0.96
CA CYS A 31 3.17 3.15 -1.75
C CYS A 31 4.36 3.66 -0.92
N PHE A 32 4.17 3.88 0.38
CA PHE A 32 5.21 4.31 1.33
C PHE A 32 5.67 3.16 2.24
N SER A 33 5.02 1.99 2.19
CA SER A 33 5.45 0.82 2.95
C SER A 33 6.74 0.25 2.38
N LYS A 34 7.60 -0.30 3.24
CA LYS A 34 8.75 -1.11 2.82
C LYS A 34 8.34 -2.33 2.00
N ASP A 35 7.11 -2.79 2.17
CA ASP A 35 6.56 -3.95 1.47
C ASP A 35 6.44 -3.72 -0.04
N VAL A 36 6.33 -2.46 -0.49
CA VAL A 36 6.27 -2.10 -1.92
C VAL A 36 7.53 -2.51 -2.68
N ASN A 37 8.67 -2.60 -1.98
CA ASN A 37 9.94 -2.98 -2.57
C ASN A 37 10.08 -4.50 -2.74
N ASN A 38 9.20 -5.30 -2.13
CA ASN A 38 9.22 -6.75 -2.23
C ASN A 38 8.28 -7.23 -3.34
N ILE A 39 8.67 -6.97 -4.60
CA ILE A 39 7.90 -7.35 -5.79
C ILE A 39 7.54 -8.84 -5.80
N GLU A 40 8.42 -9.71 -5.31
CA GLU A 40 8.17 -11.14 -5.29
C GLU A 40 7.03 -11.54 -4.35
N ALA A 41 7.00 -10.98 -3.13
CA ALA A 41 5.88 -11.17 -2.21
C ALA A 41 4.55 -10.64 -2.79
N ILE A 42 4.59 -9.53 -3.53
CA ILE A 42 3.41 -8.94 -4.18
C ILE A 42 2.88 -9.85 -5.29
N LYS A 43 3.78 -10.42 -6.10
CA LYS A 43 3.43 -11.41 -7.12
C LYS A 43 2.83 -12.66 -6.49
N GLN A 44 3.41 -13.17 -5.41
CA GLN A 44 2.86 -14.32 -4.68
C GLN A 44 1.46 -14.04 -4.14
N HIS A 45 1.25 -12.87 -3.54
CA HIS A 45 -0.08 -12.45 -3.06
C HIS A 45 -1.10 -12.35 -4.20
N HIS A 46 -0.72 -11.77 -5.35
CA HIS A 46 -1.57 -11.73 -6.54
C HIS A 46 -1.96 -13.13 -7.02
N GLU A 47 -1.00 -14.06 -7.09
CA GLU A 47 -1.26 -15.45 -7.47
C GLU A 47 -2.17 -16.17 -6.46
N GLN A 48 -2.07 -15.87 -5.16
CA GLN A 48 -3.02 -16.37 -4.16
C GLN A 48 -4.43 -15.83 -4.37
N CYS A 49 -4.58 -14.55 -4.70
CA CYS A 49 -5.89 -13.95 -5.01
C CYS A 49 -6.53 -14.59 -6.25
N LYS A 50 -5.74 -14.92 -7.29
CA LYS A 50 -6.21 -15.69 -8.45
C LYS A 50 -6.62 -17.12 -8.09
N LYS A 51 -5.77 -17.85 -7.36
CA LYS A 51 -6.03 -19.25 -6.96
C LYS A 51 -7.30 -19.38 -6.11
N THR A 52 -7.56 -18.41 -5.25
CA THR A 52 -8.76 -18.38 -4.41
C THR A 52 -10.00 -17.87 -5.13
N LYS A 53 -9.91 -17.54 -6.43
CA LYS A 53 -10.95 -16.87 -7.24
C LYS A 53 -11.48 -15.59 -6.60
N LYS A 54 -10.69 -14.99 -5.72
CA LYS A 54 -11.01 -13.71 -5.08
C LYS A 54 -10.71 -12.54 -5.98
N PHE A 55 -9.83 -12.71 -6.97
CA PHE A 55 -9.43 -11.67 -7.91
C PHE A 55 -10.27 -11.75 -9.20
N ASN A 56 -11.07 -10.72 -9.44
CA ASN A 56 -11.92 -10.55 -10.62
C ASN A 56 -11.57 -9.29 -11.44
N GLY A 57 -10.49 -8.59 -11.10
CA GLY A 57 -10.07 -7.36 -11.79
C GLY A 57 -9.11 -7.62 -12.95
N ASP A 58 -8.96 -6.62 -13.82
CA ASP A 58 -7.97 -6.67 -14.92
C ASP A 58 -6.54 -6.44 -14.42
N VAL A 59 -6.37 -5.64 -13.35
CA VAL A 59 -5.07 -5.23 -12.82
C VAL A 59 -5.05 -5.25 -11.30
N CYS A 60 -4.01 -5.87 -10.72
CA CYS A 60 -3.76 -5.82 -9.28
C CYS A 60 -3.16 -4.46 -8.90
N SER A 61 -3.89 -3.67 -8.09
CA SER A 61 -3.46 -2.33 -7.68
C SER A 61 -2.10 -2.32 -6.97
N ARG A 62 -1.81 -3.34 -6.15
CA ARG A 62 -0.51 -3.47 -5.45
C ARG A 62 0.64 -3.72 -6.41
N LEU A 63 0.43 -4.58 -7.41
CA LEU A 63 1.43 -4.87 -8.42
C LEU A 63 1.70 -3.63 -9.28
N PHE A 64 0.63 -2.94 -9.70
CA PHE A 64 0.73 -1.68 -10.45
C PHE A 64 1.52 -0.60 -9.70
N ILE A 65 1.21 -0.39 -8.42
CA ILE A 65 1.93 0.57 -7.58
C ILE A 65 3.41 0.16 -7.47
N ALA A 66 3.68 -1.11 -7.19
CA ALA A 66 5.04 -1.57 -6.96
C ALA A 66 5.93 -1.55 -8.23
N GLU A 67 5.37 -1.91 -9.39
CA GLU A 67 6.06 -1.76 -10.68
C GLU A 67 6.38 -0.29 -10.97
N SER A 68 5.49 0.64 -10.62
CA SER A 68 5.71 2.08 -10.82
C SER A 68 6.81 2.65 -9.90
N VAL A 69 7.00 2.09 -8.70
CA VAL A 69 8.06 2.48 -7.76
C VAL A 69 9.41 1.91 -8.20
N SER A 70 9.44 0.65 -8.65
CA SER A 70 10.67 -0.01 -9.11
C SER A 70 11.31 0.70 -10.31
N GLN A 71 10.53 1.40 -11.15
CA GLN A 71 11.07 2.18 -12.26
C GLN A 71 11.62 3.57 -11.88
N LYS A 72 11.41 4.04 -10.64
CA LYS A 72 11.85 5.38 -10.19
C LYS A 72 13.21 5.39 -9.50
N GLU A 73 13.90 4.26 -9.34
CA GLU A 73 15.28 4.24 -8.85
C GLU A 73 16.31 4.84 -9.83
N PHE A 74 15.90 5.30 -11.02
CA PHE A 74 16.76 6.04 -11.94
C PHE A 74 16.17 7.40 -12.33
N LYS A 75 16.49 8.43 -11.53
CA LYS A 75 16.89 9.79 -11.97
C LYS A 75 16.95 10.74 -10.77
N SER A 76 17.96 10.57 -9.93
CA SER A 76 18.69 11.76 -9.43
C SER A 76 19.75 12.05 -10.47
N LYS A 77 19.49 13.05 -11.31
CA LYS A 77 20.53 13.78 -12.04
C LYS A 77 20.84 15.04 -11.25
#